data_AF-A0A3D0DLR0-F1
#
_entry.id   AF-A0A3D0DLR0-F1
#
_cell.length_a   1.000
_cell.length_b   1.000
_cell.length_c   1.000
_cell.angle_alpha   90.00
_cell.angle_beta   90.00
_cell.angle_gamma   90.00
#
_symmetry.space_group_name_H-M   'P 1'
#
loop_
_entity.id
_entity.type
_entity.pdbx_description
1 polymer ?
#
loop_
_entity_poly.entity_id
_entity_poly.type
_entity_poly.pdbx_seq_one_letter_code
_entity_poly.pdbx_strand_id
1 'polypeptide(L)'
;MRKALYLLLPIGAYFFGAFLSEYLGKSIKRFHFLRWDTVLIGIEILTVVVLGFLPAKAPDQICQVVLNFICSMQFNTFRQMEGIPAATTFVTNHIRQVGHFLAKYVRHHEKTYSSRVKAHGRLILFFLCGAIVSTVTCRFFEYRSIWGSALILLIVFGRLFYADISYEKDLLTRVPHGH
;
A
#
# COMPACT_ATOMS: atom_id res chain seq x y z
N MET A 1 24.43 12.85 16.83
CA MET A 1 24.29 13.32 15.43
C MET A 1 24.14 12.19 14.41
N ARG A 2 25.06 11.20 14.31
CA ARG A 2 24.95 10.11 13.30
C ARG A 2 23.59 9.36 13.31
N LYS A 3 23.07 8.98 14.49
CA LYS A 3 21.73 8.36 14.64
C LYS A 3 20.55 9.20 14.12
N ALA A 4 20.64 10.53 14.23
CA ALA A 4 19.59 11.43 13.73
C ALA A 4 19.61 11.52 12.20
N LEU A 5 20.81 11.52 11.59
CA LEU A 5 20.96 11.49 10.14
C LEU A 5 20.39 10.20 9.53
N TYR A 6 20.49 9.08 10.25
CA TYR A 6 19.87 7.82 9.82
C TYR A 6 18.34 7.85 9.80
N LEU A 7 17.68 8.71 10.58
CA LEU A 7 16.22 8.90 10.52
C LEU A 7 15.79 9.68 9.28
N LEU A 8 16.67 10.52 8.72
CA LEU A 8 16.38 11.28 7.51
C LEU A 8 16.30 10.38 6.27
N LEU A 9 16.96 9.22 6.29
CA LEU A 9 16.96 8.30 5.13
C LEU A 9 15.55 7.73 4.87
N PRO A 10 14.85 7.10 5.84
CA PRO A 10 13.45 6.69 5.68
C PRO A 10 12.51 7.84 5.31
N ILE A 11 12.68 9.02 5.93
CA ILE A 11 11.81 10.19 5.67
C ILE A 11 12.01 10.71 4.25
N GLY A 12 13.26 10.83 3.81
CA GLY A 12 13.61 11.24 2.45
C GLY A 12 13.13 10.23 1.41
N ALA A 13 13.26 8.93 1.70
CA ALA A 13 12.73 7.86 0.86
C ALA A 13 11.20 7.92 0.76
N TYR A 14 10.51 8.13 1.88
CA TYR A 14 9.06 8.32 1.88
C TYR A 14 8.65 9.55 1.06
N PHE A 15 9.31 10.69 1.25
CA PHE A 15 9.05 11.91 0.47
C PHE A 15 9.27 11.68 -1.03
N PHE A 16 10.41 11.08 -1.40
CA PHE A 16 10.76 10.82 -2.79
C PHE A 16 9.80 9.81 -3.44
N GLY A 17 9.35 8.80 -2.69
CA GLY A 17 8.31 7.86 -3.14
C GLY A 17 6.99 8.55 -3.47
N ALA A 18 6.52 9.45 -2.59
CA ALA A 18 5.31 10.22 -2.86
C ALA A 18 5.46 11.11 -4.09
N PHE A 19 6.58 11.85 -4.17
CA PHE A 19 6.88 12.71 -5.31
C PHE A 19 6.92 11.95 -6.63
N LEU A 20 7.65 10.83 -6.67
CA LEU A 20 7.80 10.03 -7.87
C LEU A 20 6.49 9.38 -8.28
N SER A 21 5.70 8.86 -7.32
CA SER A 21 4.38 8.30 -7.63
C SER A 21 3.43 9.34 -8.19
N GLU A 22 3.45 10.58 -7.68
CA GLU A 22 2.60 11.67 -8.18
C GLU A 22 3.03 12.13 -9.57
N TYR A 23 4.35 12.21 -9.81
CA TYR A 23 4.90 12.59 -11.12
C TYR A 23 4.66 11.50 -12.18
N LEU A 24 4.97 10.25 -11.87
CA LEU A 24 4.83 9.13 -12.81
C LEU A 24 3.37 8.75 -13.04
N GLY A 25 2.51 8.80 -12.01
CA GLY A 25 1.08 8.55 -12.16
C GLY A 25 0.41 9.50 -13.18
N LYS A 26 0.96 10.71 -13.36
CA LYS A 26 0.53 11.65 -14.41
C LYS A 26 1.17 11.37 -15.77
N SER A 27 2.43 10.95 -15.81
CA SER A 27 3.18 10.70 -17.06
C SER A 27 2.86 9.37 -17.74
N ILE A 28 2.56 8.30 -16.98
CA ILE A 28 2.28 6.96 -17.53
C ILE A 28 0.96 6.90 -18.29
N LYS A 29 0.08 7.90 -18.12
CA LYS A 29 -1.13 8.10 -18.94
C LYS A 29 -0.87 8.12 -20.44
N ARG A 30 0.39 8.35 -20.87
CA ARG A 30 0.82 8.34 -22.26
C ARG A 30 1.08 6.93 -22.82
N PHE A 31 1.31 5.94 -21.95
CA PHE A 31 1.50 4.54 -22.32
C PHE A 31 0.16 3.79 -22.20
N HIS A 32 -0.56 3.68 -23.31
CA HIS A 32 -1.92 3.13 -23.43
C HIS A 32 -2.05 1.60 -23.16
N PHE A 33 -1.15 0.97 -22.41
CA PHE A 33 -1.19 -0.49 -22.23
C PHE A 33 -1.54 -0.93 -20.80
N LEU A 34 -1.08 -0.22 -19.76
CA LEU A 34 -1.32 -0.57 -18.36
C LEU A 34 -1.56 0.68 -17.52
N ARG A 35 -2.42 0.57 -16.52
CA ARG A 35 -2.66 1.66 -15.55
C ARG A 35 -1.50 1.76 -14.56
N TRP A 36 -1.31 2.95 -13.98
CA TRP A 36 -0.24 3.23 -13.02
C TRP A 36 -0.30 2.31 -11.78
N ASP A 37 -1.49 2.03 -11.27
CA ASP A 37 -1.71 1.10 -10.16
C ASP A 37 -1.22 -0.32 -10.48
N THR A 38 -1.50 -0.84 -11.67
CA THR A 38 -0.98 -2.16 -12.11
C THR A 38 0.54 -2.17 -12.19
N VAL A 39 1.13 -1.13 -12.78
CA VAL A 39 2.59 -0.98 -12.88
C VAL A 39 3.24 -0.90 -11.51
N LEU A 40 2.65 -0.16 -10.56
CA LEU A 40 3.14 -0.05 -9.21
C LEU A 40 3.18 -1.40 -8.49
N ILE A 41 2.13 -2.22 -8.62
CA ILE A 41 2.13 -3.58 -8.05
C ILE A 41 3.26 -4.43 -8.67
N GLY A 42 3.51 -4.29 -9.97
CA GLY A 42 4.65 -4.95 -10.64
C GLY A 42 6.00 -4.53 -10.03
N ILE A 43 6.21 -3.23 -9.80
CA ILE A 43 7.41 -2.70 -9.13
C ILE A 43 7.53 -3.26 -7.71
N GLU A 44 6.42 -3.37 -6.98
CA GLU A 44 6.40 -3.91 -5.62
C GLU A 44 6.77 -5.40 -5.58
N ILE A 45 6.27 -6.21 -6.52
CA ILE A 45 6.66 -7.63 -6.65
C ILE A 45 8.17 -7.74 -6.84
N LEU A 46 8.74 -6.99 -7.79
CA LEU A 46 10.19 -6.99 -8.03
C LEU A 46 10.95 -6.57 -6.76
N THR A 47 10.47 -5.55 -6.08
CA THR A 47 11.08 -5.04 -4.84
C THR A 47 11.09 -6.10 -3.75
N VAL A 48 9.96 -6.76 -3.50
CA VAL A 48 9.84 -7.83 -2.50
C VAL A 48 10.74 -9.01 -2.83
N VAL A 49 10.78 -9.41 -4.12
CA VAL A 49 11.65 -10.51 -4.58
C VAL A 49 13.11 -10.18 -4.29
N VAL A 50 13.58 -8.98 -4.67
CA VAL A 50 14.94 -8.51 -4.42
C VAL A 50 15.26 -8.43 -2.93
N LEU A 51 14.35 -7.87 -2.11
CA LEU A 51 14.55 -7.80 -0.65
C LEU A 51 14.67 -9.18 -0.01
N GLY A 52 13.90 -10.17 -0.47
CA GLY A 52 13.98 -11.53 0.05
C GLY A 52 15.28 -12.27 -0.31
N PHE A 53 16.07 -11.78 -1.26
CA PHE A 53 17.41 -12.29 -1.54
C PHE A 53 18.51 -11.63 -0.69
N LEU A 54 18.20 -10.61 0.11
CA LEU A 54 19.20 -9.98 0.98
C LEU A 54 19.76 -10.99 1.98
N PRO A 55 21.10 -11.04 2.18
CA PRO A 55 21.68 -11.92 3.18
C PRO A 55 21.29 -11.44 4.59
N ALA A 56 21.21 -12.37 5.55
CA ALA A 56 20.88 -12.04 6.94
C ALA A 56 21.85 -11.05 7.63
N LYS A 57 23.04 -10.83 7.06
CA LYS A 57 24.03 -9.84 7.53
C LYS A 57 23.83 -8.45 6.94
N ALA A 58 22.90 -8.28 5.99
CA ALA A 58 22.62 -6.98 5.40
C ALA A 58 22.03 -6.02 6.45
N PRO A 59 22.35 -4.72 6.41
CA PRO A 59 21.75 -3.76 7.32
C PRO A 59 20.22 -3.66 7.14
N ASP A 60 19.46 -3.78 8.23
CA ASP A 60 17.99 -3.67 8.23
C ASP A 60 17.48 -2.36 7.63
N GLN A 61 18.31 -1.30 7.66
CA GLN A 61 18.01 0.00 7.06
C GLN A 61 17.72 -0.09 5.57
N ILE A 62 18.30 -1.05 4.84
CA ILE A 62 18.01 -1.24 3.41
C ILE A 62 16.52 -1.58 3.24
N CYS A 63 16.03 -2.58 3.98
CA CYS A 63 14.62 -2.94 3.99
C CYS A 63 13.75 -1.75 4.44
N GLN A 64 14.13 -1.05 5.52
CA GLN A 64 13.34 0.09 6.02
C GLN A 64 13.21 1.21 4.99
N VAL A 65 14.29 1.60 4.31
CA VAL A 65 14.30 2.67 3.31
C VAL A 65 13.47 2.27 2.09
N VAL A 66 13.68 1.07 1.57
CA VAL A 66 12.95 0.56 0.39
C VAL A 66 11.46 0.39 0.70
N LEU A 67 11.12 -0.19 1.85
CA LEU A 67 9.71 -0.37 2.24
C LEU A 67 9.03 0.98 2.49
N ASN A 68 9.70 1.98 3.07
CA ASN A 68 9.11 3.31 3.24
C ASN A 68 8.88 4.03 1.90
N PHE A 69 9.82 3.87 0.95
CA PHE A 69 9.66 4.39 -0.40
C PHE A 69 8.42 3.79 -1.09
N ILE A 70 8.31 2.45 -1.11
CA ILE A 70 7.16 1.75 -1.71
C ILE A 70 5.86 2.05 -0.97
N CYS A 71 5.87 2.05 0.36
CA CYS A 71 4.73 2.39 1.21
C CYS A 71 4.17 3.78 0.87
N SER A 72 5.04 4.75 0.61
CA SER A 72 4.63 6.09 0.20
C SER A 72 3.97 6.10 -1.18
N MET A 73 4.52 5.36 -2.15
CA MET A 73 3.91 5.21 -3.48
C MET A 73 2.55 4.53 -3.41
N GLN A 74 2.43 3.48 -2.59
CA GLN A 74 1.19 2.76 -2.30
C GLN A 74 0.13 3.69 -1.70
N PHE A 75 0.52 4.48 -0.69
CA PHE A 75 -0.38 5.46 -0.08
C PHE A 75 -0.79 6.57 -1.04
N ASN A 76 0.10 7.00 -1.95
CA ASN A 76 -0.23 8.01 -2.96
C ASN A 76 -1.16 7.47 -4.04
N THR A 77 -1.02 6.20 -4.41
CA THR A 77 -1.76 5.58 -5.52
C THR A 77 -3.12 5.03 -5.07
N PHE A 78 -3.18 4.34 -3.93
CA PHE A 78 -4.39 3.71 -3.40
C PHE A 78 -5.00 4.54 -2.26
N ARG A 79 -5.40 5.77 -2.58
CA ARG A 79 -5.91 6.75 -1.59
C ARG A 79 -7.37 6.56 -1.19
N GLN A 80 -8.10 5.67 -1.86
CA GLN A 80 -9.54 5.48 -1.64
C GLN A 80 -9.91 4.01 -1.72
N MET A 81 -10.93 3.63 -0.95
CA MET A 81 -11.57 2.32 -1.00
C MET A 81 -13.08 2.53 -1.01
N GLU A 82 -13.77 2.02 -2.03
CA GLU A 82 -15.22 2.20 -2.21
C GLU A 82 -15.66 3.69 -2.14
N GLY A 83 -14.82 4.61 -2.65
CA GLY A 83 -15.05 6.07 -2.59
C GLY A 83 -14.78 6.72 -1.22
N ILE A 84 -14.33 5.95 -0.22
CA ILE A 84 -13.96 6.45 1.10
C ILE A 84 -12.44 6.69 1.13
N PRO A 85 -11.96 7.90 1.48
CA PRO A 85 -10.54 8.16 1.65
C PRO A 85 -9.90 7.18 2.65
N ALA A 86 -8.84 6.50 2.22
CA ALA A 86 -8.17 5.45 2.96
C ALA A 86 -6.66 5.70 2.99
N ALA A 87 -6.08 5.60 4.18
CA ALA A 87 -4.64 5.60 4.36
C ALA A 87 -4.15 4.17 4.51
N THR A 88 -4.11 3.45 3.38
CA THR A 88 -3.93 1.99 3.29
C THR A 88 -2.77 1.43 4.09
N THR A 89 -1.70 2.20 4.27
CA THR A 89 -0.49 1.79 5.00
C THR A 89 -0.46 2.23 6.47
N PHE A 90 -1.38 3.10 6.90
CA PHE A 90 -1.41 3.68 8.24
C PHE A 90 -2.59 3.17 9.08
N VAL A 91 -2.40 2.03 9.76
CA VAL A 91 -3.43 1.43 10.64
C VAL A 91 -3.93 2.39 11.72
N THR A 92 -3.07 3.24 12.25
CA THR A 92 -3.42 4.24 13.28
C THR A 92 -4.44 5.25 12.78
N ASN A 93 -4.37 5.65 11.51
CA ASN A 93 -5.38 6.51 10.91
C ASN A 93 -6.73 5.79 10.85
N HIS A 94 -6.76 4.50 10.53
CA HIS A 94 -8.02 3.74 10.53
C HIS A 94 -8.62 3.58 11.92
N ILE A 95 -7.82 3.34 12.95
CA ILE A 95 -8.28 3.31 14.35
C ILE A 95 -8.93 4.65 14.72
N ARG A 96 -8.27 5.76 14.40
CA ARG A 96 -8.83 7.12 14.60
C ARG A 96 -10.15 7.32 13.87
N GLN A 97 -10.23 6.92 12.59
CA GLN A 97 -11.44 7.06 11.78
C GLN A 97 -12.60 6.20 12.32
N VAL A 98 -12.32 4.98 12.79
CA VAL A 98 -13.32 4.14 13.47
C VAL A 98 -13.88 4.86 14.69
N GLY A 99 -13.02 5.37 15.58
CA GLY A 99 -13.47 6.13 16.75
C GLY A 99 -14.32 7.35 16.39
N HIS A 100 -13.89 8.12 15.40
CA HIS A 100 -14.61 9.31 14.91
C HIS A 100 -15.99 8.99 14.35
N PHE A 101 -16.10 8.02 13.43
CA PHE A 101 -17.38 7.67 12.82
C PHE A 101 -18.28 6.88 13.77
N LEU A 102 -17.72 6.11 14.70
CA LEU A 102 -18.50 5.44 15.73
C LEU A 102 -19.17 6.45 16.66
N ALA A 103 -18.43 7.48 17.10
CA ALA A 103 -19.00 8.56 17.91
C ALA A 103 -20.16 9.28 17.19
N LYS A 104 -20.01 9.56 15.89
CA LYS A 104 -21.09 10.13 15.07
C LYS A 104 -22.27 9.17 14.90
N TYR A 105 -22.00 7.89 14.70
CA TYR A 105 -23.05 6.88 14.57
C TYR A 105 -23.89 6.76 15.84
N VAL A 106 -23.25 6.75 17.02
CA VAL A 106 -23.94 6.71 18.32
C VAL A 106 -24.82 7.94 18.54
N ARG A 107 -24.41 9.12 18.05
CA ARG A 107 -25.18 10.36 18.23
C ARG A 107 -26.32 10.54 17.23
N HIS A 108 -26.11 10.17 15.97
CA HIS A 108 -27.02 10.50 14.87
C HIS A 108 -27.78 9.28 14.31
N HIS A 109 -27.34 8.06 14.62
CA HIS A 109 -27.90 6.79 14.13
C HIS A 109 -28.00 6.65 12.60
N GLU A 110 -27.26 7.45 11.83
CA GLU A 110 -27.25 7.39 10.37
C GLU A 110 -26.43 6.21 9.83
N LYS A 111 -27.02 5.46 8.90
CA LYS A 111 -26.38 4.28 8.27
C LYS A 111 -25.06 4.62 7.56
N THR A 112 -24.90 5.85 7.06
CA THR A 112 -23.67 6.32 6.41
C THR A 112 -22.45 6.22 7.34
N TYR A 113 -22.60 6.58 8.62
CA TYR A 113 -21.49 6.48 9.58
C TYR A 113 -21.16 5.03 9.92
N SER A 114 -22.17 4.17 10.07
CA SER A 114 -21.95 2.72 10.27
C SER A 114 -21.19 2.11 9.09
N SER A 115 -21.52 2.49 7.86
CA SER A 115 -20.78 2.03 6.67
C SER A 115 -19.30 2.41 6.73
N ARG A 116 -18.97 3.65 7.12
CA ARG A 116 -17.58 4.10 7.28
C ARG A 116 -16.83 3.40 8.42
N VAL A 117 -17.51 3.13 9.54
CA VAL A 117 -16.95 2.31 10.64
C VAL A 117 -16.59 0.92 10.11
N LYS A 118 -17.50 0.26 9.38
CA LYS A 118 -17.25 -1.06 8.79
C LYS A 118 -16.10 -1.01 7.77
N ALA A 119 -16.04 0.01 6.93
CA ALA A 119 -14.98 0.17 5.94
C ALA A 119 -13.59 0.27 6.61
N HIS A 120 -13.41 1.16 7.57
CA HIS A 120 -12.13 1.27 8.28
C HIS A 120 -11.84 0.08 9.20
N GLY A 121 -12.89 -0.52 9.80
CA GLY A 121 -12.76 -1.75 10.58
C GLY A 121 -12.24 -2.93 9.77
N ARG A 122 -12.70 -3.11 8.51
CA ARG A 122 -12.16 -4.12 7.58
C ARG A 122 -10.66 -3.91 7.34
N LEU A 123 -10.22 -2.67 7.12
CA LEU A 123 -8.79 -2.37 6.91
C LEU A 123 -7.93 -2.70 8.14
N ILE A 124 -8.42 -2.41 9.34
CA ILE A 124 -7.74 -2.80 10.59
C ILE A 124 -7.64 -4.33 10.69
N LEU A 125 -8.73 -5.04 10.40
CA LEU A 125 -8.76 -6.50 10.45
C LEU A 125 -7.75 -7.12 9.48
N PHE A 126 -7.74 -6.70 8.21
CA PHE A 126 -6.78 -7.19 7.23
C PHE A 126 -5.33 -6.89 7.61
N PHE A 127 -5.06 -5.69 8.15
CA PHE A 127 -3.72 -5.34 8.64
C PHE A 127 -3.28 -6.28 9.76
N LEU A 128 -4.15 -6.53 10.75
CA LEU A 128 -3.85 -7.43 11.88
C LEU A 128 -3.65 -8.87 11.41
N CYS A 129 -4.52 -9.39 10.54
CA CYS A 129 -4.37 -10.72 9.96
C CYS A 129 -3.04 -10.84 9.22
N GLY A 130 -2.68 -9.85 8.39
CA GLY A 130 -1.40 -9.81 7.68
C GLY A 130 -0.21 -9.80 8.63
N ALA A 131 -0.26 -8.99 9.70
CA ALA A 131 0.80 -8.91 10.71
C ALA A 131 0.98 -10.24 11.47
N ILE A 132 -0.12 -10.90 11.85
CA ILE A 132 -0.10 -12.20 12.52
C ILE A 132 0.49 -13.27 11.60
N VAL A 133 -0.04 -13.40 10.38
CA VAL A 133 0.43 -14.40 9.40
C VAL A 133 1.90 -14.16 9.07
N SER A 134 2.30 -12.92 8.86
CA SER A 134 3.70 -12.55 8.61
C SER A 134 4.59 -12.93 9.79
N THR A 135 4.22 -12.59 11.03
CA THR A 135 5.00 -12.91 12.24
C THR A 135 5.18 -14.42 12.41
N VAL A 136 4.12 -15.21 12.17
CA VAL A 136 4.20 -16.67 12.23
C VAL A 136 5.12 -17.20 11.14
N THR A 137 5.01 -16.70 9.91
CA THR A 137 5.82 -17.12 8.77
C THR A 137 7.31 -16.75 8.95
N CYS A 138 7.60 -15.59 9.54
CA CYS A 138 8.96 -15.17 9.90
C CYS A 138 9.66 -16.18 10.82
N ARG A 139 8.94 -16.91 11.68
CA ARG A 139 9.56 -17.92 12.55
C ARG A 139 10.12 -19.12 11.78
N PHE A 140 9.57 -19.42 10.60
CA PHE A 140 9.96 -20.57 9.80
C PHE A 140 10.91 -20.20 8.65
N PHE A 141 10.76 -18.99 8.09
CA PHE A 141 11.47 -18.57 6.88
C PHE A 141 12.36 -17.33 7.07
N GLU A 142 12.45 -16.79 8.29
CA GLU A 142 13.21 -15.58 8.63
C GLU A 142 12.91 -14.43 7.65
N TYR A 143 13.96 -13.82 7.07
CA TYR A 143 13.86 -12.72 6.11
C TYR A 143 13.19 -13.12 4.79
N ARG A 144 13.21 -14.41 4.42
CA ARG A 144 12.60 -14.92 3.18
C ARG A 144 11.07 -15.00 3.27
N SER A 145 10.51 -14.87 4.47
CA SER A 145 9.07 -14.76 4.70
C SER A 145 8.41 -13.66 3.87
N ILE A 146 9.16 -12.62 3.50
CA ILE A 146 8.69 -11.52 2.64
C ILE A 146 8.20 -12.02 1.28
N TRP A 147 8.72 -13.13 0.74
CA TRP A 147 8.20 -13.72 -0.51
C TRP A 147 6.76 -14.22 -0.39
N GLY A 148 6.26 -14.47 0.81
CA GLY A 148 4.84 -14.74 1.04
C GLY A 148 3.94 -13.59 0.56
N SER A 149 4.39 -12.33 0.70
CA SER A 149 3.63 -11.19 0.16
C SER A 149 3.68 -11.12 -1.36
N ALA A 150 4.77 -11.57 -2.00
CA ALA A 150 4.87 -11.63 -3.45
C ALA A 150 3.78 -12.52 -4.07
N LEU A 151 3.41 -13.62 -3.42
CA LEU A 151 2.31 -14.48 -3.87
C LEU A 151 0.97 -13.73 -3.87
N ILE A 152 0.68 -12.98 -2.80
CA ILE A 152 -0.54 -12.16 -2.72
C ILE A 152 -0.52 -11.06 -3.79
N LEU A 153 0.63 -10.39 -3.96
CA LEU A 153 0.80 -9.34 -4.96
C LEU A 153 0.66 -9.88 -6.39
N LEU A 154 1.13 -11.09 -6.69
CA LEU A 154 0.96 -11.73 -8.00
C LEU A 154 -0.52 -11.98 -8.33
N ILE A 155 -1.33 -12.38 -7.34
CA ILE A 155 -2.77 -12.54 -7.52
C ILE A 155 -3.42 -11.18 -7.81
N VAL A 156 -3.06 -10.14 -7.06
CA VAL A 156 -3.58 -8.77 -7.27
C VAL A 156 -3.15 -8.25 -8.64
N PHE A 157 -1.89 -8.41 -9.01
CA PHE A 157 -1.34 -8.03 -10.30
C PHE A 157 -2.07 -8.70 -11.45
N GLY A 158 -2.28 -10.02 -11.38
CA GLY A 158 -3.01 -10.77 -12.41
C GLY A 158 -4.45 -10.26 -12.59
N ARG A 159 -5.13 -9.91 -11.50
CA ARG A 159 -6.48 -9.33 -11.56
C ARG A 159 -6.50 -7.93 -12.17
N LEU A 160 -5.57 -7.06 -11.77
CA LEU A 160 -5.46 -5.70 -12.33
C LEU A 160 -5.06 -5.74 -13.81
N PHE A 161 -4.07 -6.55 -14.16
CA PHE A 161 -3.62 -6.75 -15.54
C PHE A 161 -4.73 -7.29 -16.45
N TYR A 162 -5.51 -8.26 -15.96
CA TYR A 162 -6.67 -8.76 -16.70
C TYR A 162 -7.74 -7.68 -16.89
N ALA A 163 -8.03 -6.88 -15.86
CA ALA A 163 -8.98 -5.77 -15.96
C ALA A 163 -8.53 -4.73 -16.99
N ASP A 164 -7.26 -4.32 -16.95
CA ASP A 164 -6.63 -3.36 -17.87
C ASP A 164 -6.76 -3.81 -19.34
N ILE A 165 -6.52 -5.09 -19.62
CA ILE A 165 -6.52 -5.63 -20.99
C ILE A 165 -7.93 -6.02 -21.47
N SER A 166 -8.84 -6.38 -20.57
CA SER A 166 -10.16 -6.88 -20.95
C SER A 166 -11.20 -5.78 -21.11
N TYR A 167 -11.55 -5.07 -20.03
CA TYR A 167 -12.76 -4.23 -19.98
C TYR A 167 -12.54 -2.82 -19.42
N GLU A 168 -11.34 -2.49 -18.92
CA GLU A 168 -11.00 -1.14 -18.46
C GLU A 168 -10.18 -0.34 -19.49
N LYS A 169 -10.17 -0.75 -20.77
CA LYS A 169 -9.44 -0.05 -21.85
C LYS A 169 -9.79 1.44 -21.95
N ASP A 170 -11.06 1.78 -21.71
CA ASP A 170 -11.55 3.16 -21.75
C ASP A 170 -11.21 3.96 -20.48
N LEU A 171 -10.79 3.27 -19.41
CA LEU A 171 -10.35 3.88 -18.14
C LEU A 171 -8.83 4.07 -18.07
N LEU A 172 -8.07 3.61 -19.08
CA LEU A 172 -6.61 3.78 -19.16
C LEU A 172 -6.16 5.25 -19.06
N THR A 173 -7.02 6.17 -19.51
CA THR A 173 -6.80 7.63 -19.44
C THR A 173 -7.39 8.26 -18.19
N ARG A 174 -8.23 7.54 -17.44
CA ARG A 174 -8.94 8.06 -16.27
C ARG A 174 -8.06 7.92 -15.04
N VAL A 175 -7.90 9.03 -14.34
CA VAL A 175 -7.24 9.09 -13.04
C VAL A 175 -8.01 8.16 -12.06
N PRO A 176 -7.32 7.23 -11.37
CA PRO A 176 -7.94 6.49 -10.27
C PRO A 176 -8.52 7.49 -9.28
N HIS A 177 -9.76 7.31 -8.82
CA HIS A 177 -10.42 8.26 -7.92
C HIS A 177 -9.51 8.58 -6.71
N GLY A 178 -8.93 9.79 -6.66
CA GLY A 178 -7.93 10.16 -5.65
C GLY A 178 -6.72 10.99 -6.09
N HIS A 179 -6.54 11.33 -7.38
CA HIS A 179 -5.70 12.48 -7.80
C HIS A 179 -6.54 13.63 -8.35
#